data_AF-A0A2A6E4H6-F1
#
_entry.id   AF-A0A2A6E4H6-F1
#
_cell.length_a   1.000
_cell.length_b   1.000
_cell.length_c   1.000
_cell.angle_alpha   90.00
_cell.angle_beta   90.00
_cell.angle_gamma   90.00
#
_symmetry.space_group_name_H-M   'P 1'
#
loop_
_entity.id
_entity.type
_entity.pdbx_description
1 polymer ?
#
loop_
_entity_poly.entity_id
_entity_poly.type
_entity_poly.pdbx_seq_one_letter_code
_entity_poly.pdbx_strand_id
1 'polypeptide(L)'
;MVGVFLLLLNSCSDNALLEDGINASEREKAERVMLRNANEDETEKYLVQFAEVLSKAVYEREDVRAFLKKESLKQFDKNYDVLYELVKEETINGKSFRDILVSYSSDKIIREIETNVSLLNILVPKIALFKVEPENLNTEDNEIPVAISRDSETSLYLNGKKELSLQKGEVPSFHVFVVNENSRVVAVNEESEMLASTGSTKAKRVRSMNTGTNRKSIIFKSPNFDGGNNSEAVDTRSAWVGSDIVGEKELEAFEYFYTNDGSVNQKALQRDYIYYGITPQKTSGSLNRSISEYISFLEINPKTYFKISDQRDSPSPNKDPYIKEDEIVNMKRELSEAELVDRMWTKGAYEFRFEIVTSTNQHPYIVYIPLRPDEIWDFHIDYEYIHHTFFRHSKHIYKIDPNKFTAKRVNLTPNRISFGKWHLAEESIYRYVTILEEDESIENTYENEYETTRVQMDKFKGDVKVGLGLGKININGGVETEKTETNSIREKKKVIVRRKEASDHLGSVRIYFYDPIIENVLWKGVFHEVYTYNTGIVTFGISVR
;
A
#
# COMPACT_ATOMS: atom_id res chain seq x y z
N MET A 1 -14.05 14.51 -49.04
CA MET A 1 -14.36 13.07 -49.13
C MET A 1 -13.51 12.42 -48.03
N VAL A 2 -13.89 12.59 -46.76
CA VAL A 2 -14.83 11.74 -45.99
C VAL A 2 -14.42 10.27 -46.07
N GLY A 3 -13.74 9.84 -45.01
CA GLY A 3 -13.53 8.44 -44.65
C GLY A 3 -13.72 8.36 -43.13
N VAL A 4 -14.98 8.48 -42.71
CA VAL A 4 -15.44 8.30 -41.34
C VAL A 4 -15.34 6.81 -41.00
N PHE A 5 -14.54 6.46 -40.00
CA PHE A 5 -14.66 5.16 -39.35
C PHE A 5 -15.59 5.33 -38.15
N LEU A 6 -16.86 5.01 -38.38
CA LEU A 6 -17.85 4.76 -37.34
C LEU A 6 -17.46 3.45 -36.65
N LEU A 7 -17.06 3.50 -35.38
CA LEU A 7 -17.12 2.33 -34.50
C LEU A 7 -18.43 2.40 -33.72
N LEU A 8 -19.40 1.65 -34.22
CA LEU A 8 -20.65 1.32 -33.54
C LEU A 8 -20.31 0.38 -32.38
N LEU A 9 -20.46 0.84 -31.14
CA LEU A 9 -20.60 -0.05 -30.00
C LEU A 9 -22.07 -0.48 -29.90
N ASN A 10 -22.39 -1.56 -30.61
CA ASN A 10 -23.57 -2.37 -30.28
C ASN A 10 -23.24 -3.16 -29.01
N SER A 11 -23.96 -2.84 -27.94
CA SER A 11 -24.12 -3.70 -26.76
C SER A 11 -24.91 -4.95 -27.18
N CYS A 12 -24.22 -6.08 -27.35
CA CYS A 12 -24.87 -7.37 -27.26
C CYS A 12 -25.04 -7.72 -25.77
N SER A 13 -26.27 -7.58 -25.28
CA SER A 13 -26.72 -8.30 -24.09
C SER A 13 -26.86 -9.77 -24.46
N ASP A 14 -26.06 -10.64 -23.84
CA ASP A 14 -26.44 -12.05 -23.71
C ASP A 14 -26.88 -12.30 -22.28
N ASN A 15 -28.19 -12.46 -22.15
CA ASN A 15 -28.85 -13.06 -21.00
C ASN A 15 -28.40 -14.52 -20.88
N ALA A 16 -27.64 -14.82 -19.83
CA ALA A 16 -27.61 -16.17 -19.26
C ALA A 16 -28.00 -16.04 -17.78
N LEU A 17 -29.32 -16.01 -17.56
CA LEU A 17 -29.93 -16.23 -16.26
C LEU A 17 -29.67 -17.68 -15.84
N LEU A 18 -29.02 -17.87 -14.68
CA LEU A 18 -29.35 -18.98 -13.80
C LEU A 18 -30.03 -18.38 -12.58
N GLU A 19 -31.33 -18.64 -12.51
CA GLU A 19 -32.18 -18.45 -11.34
C GLU A 19 -31.63 -19.27 -10.17
N ASP A 20 -31.36 -18.64 -9.04
CA ASP A 20 -32.24 -18.76 -7.86
C ASP A 20 -31.79 -17.84 -6.71
N GLY A 21 -32.74 -17.11 -6.13
CA GLY A 21 -32.70 -16.78 -4.70
C GLY A 21 -32.20 -15.40 -4.22
N ILE A 22 -32.32 -14.30 -4.96
CA ILE A 22 -32.00 -12.94 -4.43
C ILE A 22 -33.23 -12.03 -4.49
N ASN A 23 -33.60 -11.43 -3.35
CA ASN A 23 -34.81 -10.63 -3.18
C ASN A 23 -34.77 -9.32 -4.00
N ALA A 24 -35.93 -8.84 -4.48
CA ALA A 24 -36.04 -7.61 -5.27
C ALA A 24 -35.49 -6.35 -4.57
N SER A 25 -35.53 -6.31 -3.24
CA SER A 25 -34.92 -5.25 -2.42
C SER A 25 -33.38 -5.29 -2.43
N GLU A 26 -32.78 -6.46 -2.64
CA GLU A 26 -31.33 -6.64 -2.75
C GLU A 26 -30.86 -6.32 -4.16
N ARG A 27 -31.69 -6.55 -5.18
CA ARG A 27 -31.44 -6.03 -6.55
C ARG A 27 -31.47 -4.51 -6.59
N GLU A 28 -32.42 -3.86 -5.92
CA GLU A 28 -32.50 -2.39 -5.87
C GLU A 28 -31.38 -1.76 -5.00
N LYS A 29 -30.89 -2.49 -3.98
CA LYS A 29 -29.68 -2.13 -3.23
C LYS A 29 -28.40 -2.38 -4.03
N ALA A 30 -28.30 -3.49 -4.76
CA ALA A 30 -27.17 -3.81 -5.63
C ALA A 30 -27.10 -2.86 -6.82
N GLU A 31 -28.24 -2.48 -7.41
CA GLU A 31 -28.32 -1.41 -8.41
C GLU A 31 -27.92 -0.07 -7.80
N ARG A 32 -28.36 0.30 -6.59
CA ARG A 32 -27.89 1.55 -5.93
C ARG A 32 -26.41 1.55 -5.54
N VAL A 33 -25.83 0.38 -5.26
CA VAL A 33 -24.39 0.23 -4.96
C VAL A 33 -23.56 0.16 -6.24
N MET A 34 -24.09 -0.39 -7.34
CA MET A 34 -23.47 -0.38 -8.67
C MET A 34 -23.64 0.97 -9.40
N LEU A 35 -24.70 1.74 -9.10
CA LEU A 35 -24.95 3.10 -9.60
C LEU A 35 -24.06 4.17 -8.95
N ARG A 36 -23.28 3.84 -7.90
CA ARG A 36 -22.32 4.77 -7.30
C ARG A 36 -21.02 4.92 -8.08
N ASN A 37 -20.79 4.07 -9.08
CA ASN A 37 -19.68 4.21 -10.03
C ASN A 37 -20.11 4.90 -11.34
N ALA A 38 -21.23 5.63 -11.32
CA ALA A 38 -21.79 6.30 -12.50
C ALA A 38 -22.00 7.81 -12.25
N ASN A 39 -20.89 8.56 -12.33
CA ASN A 39 -20.72 9.86 -13.00
C ASN A 39 -19.52 10.59 -12.38
N GLU A 40 -18.31 10.35 -12.90
CA GLU A 40 -17.12 11.16 -12.56
C GLU A 40 -17.43 12.67 -12.68
N ASP A 41 -18.26 13.06 -13.66
CA ASP A 41 -18.81 14.41 -13.84
C ASP A 41 -19.62 14.95 -12.63
N GLU A 42 -20.37 14.11 -11.92
CA GLU A 42 -21.16 14.56 -10.76
C GLU A 42 -20.27 14.73 -9.52
N THR A 43 -19.34 13.80 -9.27
CA THR A 43 -18.37 13.93 -8.19
C THR A 43 -17.51 15.18 -8.38
N GLU A 44 -17.02 15.41 -9.60
CA GLU A 44 -16.23 16.59 -9.94
C GLU A 44 -17.00 17.88 -9.63
N LYS A 45 -18.28 17.95 -10.03
CA LYS A 45 -19.14 19.10 -9.73
C LYS A 45 -19.22 19.41 -8.23
N TYR A 46 -19.28 18.41 -7.36
CA TYR A 46 -19.33 18.63 -5.91
C TYR A 46 -17.97 18.99 -5.32
N LEU A 47 -16.87 18.45 -5.85
CA LEU A 47 -15.51 18.87 -5.49
C LEU A 47 -15.27 20.34 -5.85
N VAL A 48 -15.74 20.79 -7.02
CA VAL A 48 -15.67 22.20 -7.44
C VAL A 48 -16.47 23.10 -6.49
N GLN A 49 -17.71 22.74 -6.19
CA GLN A 49 -18.52 23.51 -5.23
C GLN A 49 -17.85 23.59 -3.87
N PHE A 50 -17.23 22.49 -3.40
CA PHE A 50 -16.49 22.52 -2.14
C PHE A 50 -15.28 23.44 -2.21
N ALA A 51 -14.51 23.41 -3.30
CA ALA A 51 -13.36 24.30 -3.49
C ALA A 51 -13.77 25.79 -3.50
N GLU A 52 -14.90 26.12 -4.13
CA GLU A 52 -15.46 27.48 -4.09
C GLU A 52 -15.84 27.91 -2.67
N VAL A 53 -16.48 27.04 -1.88
CA VAL A 53 -16.86 27.36 -0.51
C VAL A 53 -15.64 27.47 0.40
N LEU A 54 -14.72 26.51 0.30
CA LEU A 54 -13.49 26.48 1.09
C LEU A 54 -12.64 27.71 0.78
N SER A 55 -12.53 28.11 -0.50
CA SER A 55 -11.73 29.29 -0.89
C SER A 55 -12.27 30.61 -0.32
N LYS A 56 -13.58 30.75 -0.10
CA LYS A 56 -14.14 31.90 0.65
C LYS A 56 -13.75 31.86 2.12
N ALA A 57 -13.91 30.68 2.75
CA ALA A 57 -13.60 30.51 4.16
C ALA A 57 -12.12 30.76 4.46
N VAL A 58 -11.21 30.17 3.68
CA VAL A 58 -9.77 30.38 3.87
C VAL A 58 -9.30 31.76 3.45
N TYR A 59 -10.02 32.50 2.59
CA TYR A 59 -9.68 33.90 2.28
C TYR A 59 -10.00 34.81 3.47
N GLU A 60 -11.19 34.68 4.05
CA GLU A 60 -11.63 35.57 5.12
C GLU A 60 -11.11 35.19 6.52
N ARG A 61 -10.79 33.92 6.75
CA ARG A 61 -10.51 33.40 8.10
C ARG A 61 -9.13 32.78 8.27
N GLU A 62 -8.27 33.51 8.97
CA GLU A 62 -6.96 33.00 9.42
C GLU A 62 -7.07 31.75 10.28
N ASP A 63 -8.03 31.69 11.19
CA ASP A 63 -8.19 30.55 12.10
C ASP A 63 -8.62 29.26 11.38
N VAL A 64 -9.29 29.35 10.22
CA VAL A 64 -9.53 28.20 9.33
C VAL A 64 -8.23 27.75 8.68
N ARG A 65 -7.38 28.68 8.19
CA ARG A 65 -6.04 28.34 7.65
C ARG A 65 -5.16 27.68 8.71
N ALA A 66 -5.16 28.22 9.93
CA ALA A 66 -4.41 27.66 11.06
C ALA A 66 -4.95 26.28 11.47
N PHE A 67 -6.26 26.08 11.43
CA PHE A 67 -6.87 24.77 11.66
C PHE A 67 -6.42 23.74 10.62
N LEU A 68 -6.54 24.04 9.33
CA LEU A 68 -6.14 23.11 8.26
C LEU A 68 -4.65 22.76 8.33
N LYS A 69 -3.78 23.75 8.60
CA LYS A 69 -2.35 23.53 8.86
C LYS A 69 -2.12 22.57 10.02
N LYS A 70 -2.80 22.79 11.15
CA LYS A 70 -2.66 21.94 12.34
C LYS A 70 -3.12 20.51 12.07
N GLU A 71 -4.24 20.34 11.37
CA GLU A 71 -4.79 19.02 11.06
C GLU A 71 -3.92 18.25 10.07
N SER A 72 -3.38 18.91 9.03
CA SER A 72 -2.52 18.25 8.03
C SER A 72 -1.21 17.75 8.62
N LEU A 73 -0.63 18.48 9.57
CA LEU A 73 0.59 18.09 10.29
C LEU A 73 0.42 16.84 11.16
N LYS A 74 -0.83 16.41 11.44
CA LYS A 74 -1.07 15.13 12.13
C LYS A 74 -0.78 13.93 11.24
N GLN A 75 -0.76 14.12 9.93
CA GLN A 75 -0.55 13.09 8.91
C GLN A 75 -1.36 11.81 9.18
N PHE A 76 -2.68 11.96 9.35
CA PHE A 76 -3.52 10.88 9.89
C PHE A 76 -3.46 9.60 9.03
N ASP A 77 -3.14 9.74 7.74
CA ASP A 77 -3.00 8.66 6.77
C ASP A 77 -1.57 8.54 6.18
N LYS A 78 -0.56 9.11 6.87
CA LYS A 78 0.84 9.27 6.41
C LYS A 78 1.04 10.26 5.25
N ASN A 79 0.03 11.03 4.88
CA ASN A 79 0.16 12.19 4.00
C ASN A 79 -0.33 13.46 4.72
N TYR A 80 -0.09 14.64 4.17
CA TYR A 80 -0.59 15.92 4.74
C TYR A 80 -2.06 16.17 4.41
N ASP A 81 -2.85 15.12 4.53
CA ASP A 81 -4.27 15.08 4.20
C ASP A 81 -5.12 15.49 5.43
N VAL A 82 -6.19 16.22 5.15
CA VAL A 82 -7.24 16.57 6.11
C VAL A 82 -8.55 16.02 5.59
N LEU A 83 -8.94 14.86 6.12
CA LEU A 83 -10.20 14.21 5.75
C LEU A 83 -11.36 14.97 6.39
N TYR A 84 -12.17 15.66 5.58
CA TYR A 84 -13.27 16.52 6.02
C TYR A 84 -14.21 15.81 6.99
N GLU A 85 -14.56 14.55 6.71
CA GLU A 85 -15.46 13.76 7.54
C GLU A 85 -14.97 13.60 8.99
N LEU A 86 -13.65 13.56 9.22
CA LEU A 86 -13.07 13.44 10.56
C LEU A 86 -13.04 14.76 11.33
N VAL A 87 -13.07 15.89 10.62
CA VAL A 87 -12.76 17.22 11.20
C VAL A 87 -13.94 18.19 11.12
N LYS A 88 -15.02 17.85 10.41
CA LYS A 88 -16.15 18.75 10.16
C LYS A 88 -16.85 19.24 11.44
N GLU A 89 -16.86 18.44 12.50
CA GLU A 89 -17.47 18.81 13.80
C GLU A 89 -16.46 19.44 14.77
N GLU A 90 -15.17 19.52 14.41
CA GLU A 90 -14.15 20.17 15.24
C GLU A 90 -14.42 21.67 15.34
N THR A 91 -14.26 22.22 16.54
CA THR A 91 -14.61 23.61 16.83
C THR A 91 -13.45 24.56 16.55
N ILE A 92 -13.69 25.57 15.71
CA ILE A 92 -12.76 26.66 15.39
C ILE A 92 -13.37 27.97 15.91
N ASN A 93 -12.86 28.46 17.04
CA ASN A 93 -13.34 29.68 17.71
C ASN A 93 -14.87 29.69 17.96
N GLY A 94 -15.38 28.58 18.48
CA GLY A 94 -16.78 28.45 18.95
C GLY A 94 -17.80 28.04 17.89
N LYS A 95 -17.40 27.81 16.63
CA LYS A 95 -18.23 27.19 15.58
C LYS A 95 -17.57 25.93 15.04
N SER A 96 -18.36 24.92 14.67
CA SER A 96 -17.82 23.74 13.99
C SER A 96 -17.25 24.11 12.61
N PHE A 97 -16.27 23.37 12.10
CA PHE A 97 -15.75 23.60 10.75
C PHE A 97 -16.87 23.54 9.70
N ARG A 98 -17.82 22.59 9.84
CA ARG A 98 -19.02 22.50 9.01
C ARG A 98 -19.86 23.77 9.04
N ASP A 99 -20.20 24.28 10.22
CA ASP A 99 -21.03 25.49 10.37
C ASP A 99 -20.34 26.72 9.74
N ILE A 100 -19.01 26.74 9.78
CA ILE A 100 -18.22 27.79 9.12
C ILE A 100 -18.41 27.69 7.60
N LEU A 101 -18.25 26.51 7.01
CA LEU A 101 -18.48 26.32 5.56
C LEU A 101 -19.92 26.62 5.16
N VAL A 102 -20.91 26.27 5.99
CA VAL A 102 -22.32 26.63 5.80
C VAL A 102 -22.49 28.16 5.74
N SER A 103 -21.76 28.93 6.56
CA SER A 103 -21.85 30.40 6.52
C SER A 103 -21.28 31.03 5.25
N TYR A 104 -20.44 30.31 4.51
CA TYR A 104 -19.90 30.71 3.20
C TYR A 104 -20.69 30.12 2.01
N SER A 105 -21.78 29.39 2.30
CA SER A 105 -22.62 28.69 1.34
C SER A 105 -24.07 28.57 1.86
N SER A 106 -24.64 27.37 1.83
CA SER A 106 -25.90 27.02 2.49
C SER A 106 -25.84 25.60 3.04
N ASP A 107 -26.63 25.31 4.07
CA ASP A 107 -26.72 23.96 4.65
C ASP A 107 -27.15 22.93 3.60
N LYS A 108 -28.00 23.32 2.64
CA LYS A 108 -28.40 22.48 1.52
C LYS A 108 -27.20 22.06 0.67
N ILE A 109 -26.37 23.02 0.22
CA ILE A 109 -25.21 22.75 -0.63
C ILE A 109 -24.18 21.88 0.11
N ILE A 110 -23.89 22.20 1.38
CA ILE A 110 -22.96 21.40 2.18
C ILE A 110 -23.45 19.97 2.35
N ARG A 111 -24.75 19.75 2.60
CA ARG A 111 -25.34 18.39 2.65
C ARG A 111 -25.23 17.65 1.32
N GLU A 112 -25.43 18.34 0.20
CA GLU A 112 -25.29 17.73 -1.12
C GLU A 112 -23.84 17.30 -1.37
N ILE A 113 -22.85 18.13 -1.04
CA ILE A 113 -21.43 17.76 -1.11
C ILE A 113 -21.15 16.55 -0.21
N GLU A 114 -21.58 16.60 1.05
CA GLU A 114 -21.40 15.51 2.05
C GLU A 114 -22.01 14.17 1.61
N THR A 115 -23.09 14.21 0.84
CA THR A 115 -23.82 13.03 0.38
C THR A 115 -23.15 12.39 -0.82
N ASN A 116 -22.58 13.20 -1.71
CA ASN A 116 -22.02 12.74 -2.98
C ASN A 116 -20.50 12.52 -2.93
N VAL A 117 -19.78 13.21 -2.05
CA VAL A 117 -18.31 13.08 -1.89
C VAL A 117 -18.00 12.66 -0.46
N SER A 118 -18.20 11.38 -0.17
CA SER A 118 -18.10 10.86 1.21
C SER A 118 -16.67 10.84 1.77
N LEU A 119 -15.66 10.83 0.89
CA LEU A 119 -14.23 10.81 1.23
C LEU A 119 -13.55 12.14 0.93
N LEU A 120 -14.30 13.24 1.00
CA LEU A 120 -13.82 14.59 0.72
C LEU A 120 -12.56 14.94 1.53
N ASN A 121 -11.51 15.29 0.82
CA ASN A 121 -10.19 15.48 1.37
C ASN A 121 -9.60 16.84 0.99
N ILE A 122 -8.78 17.38 1.89
CA ILE A 122 -8.02 18.61 1.70
C ILE A 122 -6.55 18.28 1.93
N LEU A 123 -5.78 18.18 0.85
CA LEU A 123 -4.33 18.01 0.91
C LEU A 123 -3.66 19.39 1.09
N VAL A 124 -2.72 19.47 2.03
CA VAL A 124 -1.77 20.60 2.14
C VAL A 124 -0.43 20.14 1.53
N PRO A 125 -0.10 20.50 0.28
CA PRO A 125 1.05 19.93 -0.40
C PRO A 125 2.37 20.32 0.22
N LYS A 126 3.34 19.41 0.16
CA LYS A 126 4.75 19.68 0.40
C LYS A 126 5.51 19.76 -0.93
N ILE A 127 5.85 20.96 -1.38
CA ILE A 127 6.60 21.27 -2.60
C ILE A 127 7.93 21.90 -2.19
N ALA A 128 8.94 21.07 -1.92
CA ALA A 128 10.19 21.55 -1.34
C ALA A 128 11.01 22.44 -2.29
N LEU A 129 10.76 22.35 -3.62
CA LEU A 129 11.48 23.12 -4.65
C LEU A 129 11.33 24.62 -4.41
N PHE A 130 10.12 24.99 -3.99
CA PHE A 130 9.73 26.35 -3.67
C PHE A 130 9.68 26.60 -2.16
N LYS A 131 10.13 25.63 -1.35
CA LYS A 131 10.02 25.63 0.11
C LYS A 131 8.58 25.87 0.56
N VAL A 132 7.63 25.29 -0.14
CA VAL A 132 6.22 25.29 0.26
C VAL A 132 6.02 24.01 1.06
N GLU A 133 5.98 24.11 2.38
CA GLU A 133 5.81 22.96 3.27
C GLU A 133 4.69 23.23 4.28
N PRO A 134 3.84 22.25 4.63
CA PRO A 134 2.78 22.46 5.60
C PRO A 134 3.27 23.09 6.91
N GLU A 135 4.48 22.77 7.35
CA GLU A 135 5.14 23.35 8.53
C GLU A 135 5.34 24.86 8.42
N ASN A 136 5.65 25.36 7.22
CA ASN A 136 5.94 26.76 6.94
C ASN A 136 4.80 27.54 6.29
N LEU A 137 3.61 26.95 6.19
CA LEU A 137 2.40 27.63 5.75
C LEU A 137 2.15 28.87 6.62
N ASN A 138 2.15 30.05 6.00
CA ASN A 138 1.87 31.32 6.67
C ASN A 138 0.36 31.50 6.78
N THR A 139 -0.19 31.39 8.00
CA THR A 139 -1.63 31.50 8.22
C THR A 139 -2.13 32.94 8.14
N GLU A 140 -1.26 33.94 8.22
CA GLU A 140 -1.65 35.35 8.06
C GLU A 140 -1.90 35.70 6.58
N ASP A 141 -1.34 34.92 5.64
CA ASP A 141 -1.55 35.09 4.21
C ASP A 141 -2.97 34.66 3.81
N ASN A 142 -3.77 35.64 3.38
CA ASN A 142 -5.15 35.43 2.94
C ASN A 142 -5.26 35.14 1.44
N GLU A 143 -4.16 35.16 0.68
CA GLU A 143 -4.14 34.92 -0.76
C GLU A 143 -3.76 33.47 -1.11
N ILE A 144 -3.99 32.52 -0.19
CA ILE A 144 -3.79 31.08 -0.41
C ILE A 144 -4.99 30.50 -1.17
N PRO A 145 -4.83 30.05 -2.43
CA PRO A 145 -5.94 29.51 -3.21
C PRO A 145 -6.29 28.06 -2.81
N VAL A 146 -7.48 27.64 -3.25
CA VAL A 146 -7.91 26.24 -3.22
C VAL A 146 -7.89 25.69 -4.63
N ALA A 147 -7.15 24.62 -4.86
CA ALA A 147 -6.97 23.97 -6.14
C ALA A 147 -7.84 22.73 -6.29
N ILE A 148 -8.27 22.48 -7.53
CA ILE A 148 -8.84 21.21 -7.99
C ILE A 148 -8.12 20.80 -9.28
N SER A 149 -7.59 19.57 -9.30
CA SER A 149 -6.96 19.00 -10.49
C SER A 149 -8.03 18.33 -11.35
N ARG A 150 -8.01 18.61 -12.65
CA ARG A 150 -8.83 17.97 -13.68
C ARG A 150 -7.93 17.43 -14.80
N ASP A 151 -8.52 16.64 -15.68
CA ASP A 151 -7.90 16.02 -16.85
C ASP A 151 -7.02 16.94 -17.70
N SER A 152 -7.41 18.21 -17.82
CA SER A 152 -6.76 19.18 -18.69
C SER A 152 -5.97 20.27 -17.95
N GLU A 153 -6.33 20.59 -16.71
CA GLU A 153 -5.78 21.72 -15.96
C GLU A 153 -6.01 21.58 -14.46
N THR A 154 -5.21 22.28 -13.66
CA THR A 154 -5.51 22.52 -12.25
C THR A 154 -6.10 23.92 -12.10
N SER A 155 -7.36 24.02 -11.69
CA SER A 155 -8.03 25.31 -11.45
C SER A 155 -7.80 25.79 -10.02
N LEU A 156 -7.45 27.06 -9.85
CA LEU A 156 -7.19 27.70 -8.56
C LEU A 156 -8.31 28.70 -8.25
N TYR A 157 -8.95 28.51 -7.11
CA TYR A 157 -10.05 29.32 -6.61
C TYR A 157 -9.57 30.20 -5.46
N LEU A 158 -9.85 31.50 -5.55
CA LEU A 158 -9.60 32.47 -4.49
C LEU A 158 -10.91 33.21 -4.20
N ASN A 159 -11.28 33.31 -2.92
CA ASN A 159 -12.52 33.95 -2.49
C ASN A 159 -13.77 33.53 -3.30
N GLY A 160 -13.90 32.24 -3.59
CA GLY A 160 -15.03 31.67 -4.32
C GLY A 160 -15.04 31.88 -5.82
N LYS A 161 -13.95 32.37 -6.42
CA LYS A 161 -13.82 32.58 -7.87
C LYS A 161 -12.60 31.86 -8.41
N LYS A 162 -12.73 31.26 -9.59
CA LYS A 162 -11.59 30.75 -10.35
C LYS A 162 -10.76 31.93 -10.85
N GLU A 163 -9.55 32.08 -10.34
CA GLU A 163 -8.64 33.18 -10.70
C GLU A 163 -7.52 32.73 -11.65
N LEU A 164 -7.07 31.47 -11.54
CA LEU A 164 -5.97 30.93 -12.33
C LEU A 164 -6.25 29.48 -12.75
N SER A 165 -5.65 29.09 -13.88
CA SER A 165 -5.49 27.68 -14.28
C SER A 165 -4.00 27.41 -14.47
N LEU A 166 -3.54 26.28 -13.93
CA LEU A 166 -2.22 25.73 -14.22
C LEU A 166 -2.37 24.64 -15.29
N GLN A 167 -1.48 24.67 -16.28
CA GLN A 167 -1.41 23.60 -17.28
C GLN A 167 -0.91 22.31 -16.64
N LYS A 168 -1.20 21.19 -17.29
CA LYS A 168 -0.74 19.87 -16.86
C LYS A 168 0.79 19.86 -16.68
N GLY A 169 1.23 19.48 -15.49
CA GLY A 169 2.65 19.43 -15.11
C GLY A 169 3.18 20.71 -14.43
N GLU A 170 2.44 21.82 -14.45
CA GLU A 170 2.79 23.01 -13.68
C GLU A 170 2.48 22.81 -12.20
N VAL A 171 3.37 23.29 -11.33
CA VAL A 171 3.25 23.20 -9.87
C VAL A 171 3.41 24.60 -9.28
N PRO A 172 2.51 25.04 -8.38
CA PRO A 172 2.60 26.38 -7.80
C PRO A 172 3.83 26.52 -6.91
N SER A 173 4.44 27.71 -6.93
CA SER A 173 5.55 28.09 -6.06
C SER A 173 5.13 28.74 -4.74
N PHE A 174 3.85 28.63 -4.42
CA PHE A 174 3.19 29.20 -3.24
C PHE A 174 2.29 28.15 -2.58
N HIS A 175 1.87 28.42 -1.34
CA HIS A 175 0.95 27.55 -0.60
C HIS A 175 -0.41 27.44 -1.30
N VAL A 176 -0.98 26.24 -1.31
CA VAL A 176 -2.29 25.96 -1.91
C VAL A 176 -2.96 24.84 -1.11
N PHE A 177 -4.28 24.86 -1.00
CA PHE A 177 -5.06 23.72 -0.49
C PHE A 177 -5.60 22.93 -1.68
N VAL A 178 -5.40 21.62 -1.74
CA VAL A 178 -5.89 20.80 -2.88
C VAL A 178 -7.09 19.98 -2.41
N VAL A 179 -8.21 20.10 -3.13
CA VAL A 179 -9.44 19.34 -2.88
C VAL A 179 -9.49 18.12 -3.79
N ASN A 180 -9.68 16.94 -3.19
CA ASN A 180 -9.82 15.65 -3.88
C ASN A 180 -10.60 14.64 -3.01
N GLU A 181 -10.59 13.35 -3.38
CA GLU A 181 -11.06 12.26 -2.53
C GLU A 181 -9.88 11.50 -1.92
N ASN A 182 -10.02 11.11 -0.65
CA ASN A 182 -9.00 10.32 0.04
C ASN A 182 -8.96 8.89 -0.52
N SER A 183 -7.79 8.46 -0.98
CA SER A 183 -7.58 7.14 -1.57
C SER A 183 -7.24 6.04 -0.55
N ARG A 184 -6.94 6.38 0.71
CA ARG A 184 -6.38 5.47 1.73
C ARG A 184 -7.39 4.93 2.72
N VAL A 185 -8.60 5.47 2.75
CA VAL A 185 -9.67 5.04 3.65
C VAL A 185 -10.95 4.70 2.89
N VAL A 186 -11.87 4.05 3.59
CA VAL A 186 -13.24 3.82 3.12
C VAL A 186 -14.23 4.37 4.14
N ALA A 187 -15.31 4.95 3.64
CA ALA A 187 -16.43 5.39 4.46
C ALA A 187 -17.19 4.17 4.98
N VAL A 188 -17.54 4.17 6.25
CA VAL A 188 -18.22 3.06 6.91
C VAL A 188 -19.71 3.39 7.00
N ASN A 189 -20.56 2.45 6.60
CA ASN A 189 -21.99 2.41 6.94
C ASN A 189 -22.22 1.47 8.14
N GLU A 190 -23.37 1.57 8.82
CA GLU A 190 -23.68 0.79 10.04
C GLU A 190 -23.45 -0.74 9.87
N GLU A 191 -23.64 -1.29 8.66
CA GLU A 191 -23.36 -2.71 8.34
C GLU A 191 -21.85 -3.04 8.31
N SER A 192 -21.01 -2.11 7.84
CA SER A 192 -19.55 -2.28 7.79
C SER A 192 -18.90 -2.22 9.18
N GLU A 193 -19.53 -1.51 10.12
CA GLU A 193 -19.17 -1.53 11.55
C GLU A 193 -19.40 -2.92 12.17
N MET A 194 -20.49 -3.60 11.80
CA MET A 194 -20.75 -4.97 12.27
C MET A 194 -19.76 -5.99 11.68
N LEU A 195 -19.39 -5.89 10.40
CA LEU A 195 -18.39 -6.77 9.76
C LEU A 195 -16.97 -6.58 10.32
N ALA A 196 -16.62 -5.37 10.78
CA ALA A 196 -15.36 -5.13 11.49
C ALA A 196 -15.34 -5.74 12.91
N SER A 197 -16.52 -6.00 13.49
CA SER A 197 -16.69 -6.52 14.86
C SER A 197 -16.73 -8.05 14.94
N THR A 198 -17.05 -8.76 13.85
CA THR A 198 -17.21 -10.23 13.82
C THR A 198 -16.00 -10.94 13.20
N GLY A 199 -14.90 -10.97 13.95
CA GLY A 199 -13.95 -12.09 13.98
C GLY A 199 -13.19 -12.46 12.68
N SER A 200 -11.96 -11.97 12.54
CA SER A 200 -10.77 -12.72 12.06
C SER A 200 -9.58 -11.83 11.68
N THR A 201 -9.77 -10.51 11.53
CA THR A 201 -8.69 -9.56 11.22
C THR A 201 -8.38 -8.67 12.43
N LYS A 202 -7.29 -8.96 13.15
CA LYS A 202 -6.68 -8.00 14.07
C LYS A 202 -6.09 -6.83 13.26
N ALA A 203 -6.90 -5.92 12.69
CA ALA A 203 -6.34 -4.70 12.04
C ALA A 203 -7.32 -3.58 11.64
N LYS A 204 -8.65 -3.71 11.69
CA LYS A 204 -9.52 -2.57 11.32
C LYS A 204 -9.76 -1.67 12.54
N ARG A 205 -8.80 -0.81 12.89
CA ARG A 205 -9.06 0.30 13.81
C ARG A 205 -10.03 1.25 13.12
N VAL A 206 -11.29 1.21 13.55
CA VAL A 206 -12.23 2.29 13.29
C VAL A 206 -11.70 3.54 13.98
N ARG A 207 -11.24 4.55 13.23
CA ARG A 207 -11.06 5.88 13.79
C ARG A 207 -12.43 6.52 13.87
N SER A 208 -12.94 6.62 15.10
CA SER A 208 -14.04 7.50 15.45
C SER A 208 -13.48 8.59 16.34
N MET A 209 -13.36 9.80 15.81
CA MET A 209 -13.19 10.99 16.65
C MET A 209 -14.53 11.69 16.70
N ASN A 210 -15.39 11.24 17.62
CA ASN A 210 -16.30 12.09 18.40
C ASN A 210 -17.17 11.27 19.37
N THR A 211 -17.38 11.85 20.55
CA THR A 211 -18.34 11.39 21.55
C THR A 211 -19.73 11.97 21.23
N GLY A 212 -20.38 11.49 20.18
CA GLY A 212 -21.71 11.95 19.73
C GLY A 212 -22.53 10.86 19.04
N THR A 213 -23.81 11.15 18.76
CA THR A 213 -24.81 10.19 18.27
C THR A 213 -24.79 9.91 16.76
N ASN A 214 -24.01 10.67 15.98
CA ASN A 214 -23.82 10.47 14.53
C ASN A 214 -22.35 10.17 14.22
N ARG A 215 -21.87 8.98 14.60
CA ARG A 215 -20.50 8.54 14.26
C ARG A 215 -20.48 8.05 12.83
N LYS A 216 -19.88 8.81 11.91
CA LYS A 216 -19.28 8.16 10.75
C LYS A 216 -17.88 7.72 11.12
N SER A 217 -17.65 6.43 11.00
CA SER A 217 -16.36 5.80 11.13
C SER A 217 -15.68 5.75 9.77
N ILE A 218 -14.36 5.82 9.77
CA ILE A 218 -13.55 5.44 8.62
C ILE A 218 -12.78 4.18 8.94
N ILE A 219 -12.49 3.41 7.90
CA ILE A 219 -11.60 2.27 7.99
C ILE A 219 -10.45 2.50 7.00
N PHE A 220 -9.22 2.41 7.48
CA PHE A 220 -8.07 2.39 6.58
C PHE A 220 -8.12 1.14 5.71
N LYS A 221 -7.84 1.30 4.40
CA LYS A 221 -7.69 0.18 3.48
C LYS A 221 -6.52 -0.74 3.88
N SER A 222 -5.50 -0.17 4.53
CA SER A 222 -4.35 -0.87 5.09
C SER A 222 -4.00 -0.32 6.48
N PRO A 223 -3.61 -1.16 7.46
CA PRO A 223 -3.12 -0.68 8.76
C PRO A 223 -1.84 0.17 8.63
N ASN A 224 -1.11 0.06 7.52
CA ASN A 224 0.10 0.84 7.24
C ASN A 224 -0.21 2.29 6.82
N PHE A 225 -1.47 2.58 6.47
CA PHE A 225 -1.91 3.95 6.25
C PHE A 225 -2.20 4.69 7.55
N ASP A 226 -2.47 4.02 8.68
CA ASP A 226 -2.78 4.75 9.92
C ASP A 226 -1.55 5.52 10.45
N GLY A 227 -1.60 6.84 10.33
CA GLY A 227 -0.61 7.79 10.84
C GLY A 227 -0.35 7.67 12.34
N GLY A 228 -1.37 7.22 13.10
CA GLY A 228 -1.30 7.00 14.54
C GLY A 228 -0.65 5.68 14.94
N ASN A 229 -0.45 4.76 13.99
CA ASN A 229 0.50 3.68 14.19
C ASN A 229 1.91 4.31 14.10
N ASN A 230 2.58 4.39 15.25
CA ASN A 230 4.03 4.55 15.35
C ASN A 230 4.73 3.29 14.80
N SER A 231 4.42 2.92 13.57
CA SER A 231 5.24 1.98 12.85
C SER A 231 6.57 2.69 12.63
N GLU A 232 7.60 2.17 13.30
CA GLU A 232 8.96 2.68 13.30
C GLU A 232 9.40 3.07 11.88
N ALA A 233 10.24 4.11 11.79
CA ALA A 233 10.82 4.57 10.55
C ALA A 233 11.29 3.36 9.73
N VAL A 234 10.99 3.38 8.44
CA VAL A 234 11.45 2.34 7.51
C VAL A 234 12.98 2.44 7.48
N ASP A 235 13.65 1.47 8.09
CA ASP A 235 15.09 1.39 8.03
C ASP A 235 15.50 0.89 6.64
N THR A 236 16.24 1.73 5.92
CA THR A 236 16.69 1.46 4.56
C THR A 236 18.20 1.37 4.52
N ARG A 237 18.72 0.34 3.86
CA ARG A 237 20.17 0.12 3.70
C ARG A 237 20.50 -0.40 2.31
N SER A 238 21.70 -0.09 1.84
CA SER A 238 22.28 -0.82 0.72
C SER A 238 22.45 -2.29 1.13
N ALA A 239 22.33 -3.23 0.18
CA ALA A 239 21.90 -4.64 0.29
C ALA A 239 22.53 -5.60 1.36
N TRP A 240 23.29 -5.14 2.35
CA TRP A 240 23.89 -5.96 3.40
C TRP A 240 22.97 -6.14 4.63
N VAL A 241 22.84 -7.36 5.13
CA VAL A 241 21.94 -7.74 6.25
C VAL A 241 22.71 -7.86 7.56
N GLY A 242 22.22 -7.22 8.63
CA GLY A 242 22.68 -7.43 10.01
C GLY A 242 21.86 -8.49 10.76
N SER A 243 22.33 -8.89 11.94
CA SER A 243 21.70 -9.89 12.83
C SER A 243 20.33 -9.51 13.40
N ASP A 244 19.92 -8.27 13.22
CA ASP A 244 18.75 -7.62 13.82
C ASP A 244 17.39 -8.09 13.26
N ILE A 245 17.38 -8.79 12.11
CA ILE A 245 16.13 -9.19 11.42
C ILE A 245 15.63 -10.60 11.82
N VAL A 246 16.52 -11.48 12.28
CA VAL A 246 16.22 -12.90 12.50
C VAL A 246 15.80 -13.15 13.95
N GLY A 247 14.64 -13.77 14.16
CA GLY A 247 14.14 -14.10 15.49
C GLY A 247 14.88 -15.29 16.15
N GLU A 248 14.78 -15.37 17.47
CA GLU A 248 15.39 -16.44 18.27
C GLU A 248 14.88 -17.83 17.86
N LYS A 249 13.61 -17.93 17.46
CA LYS A 249 13.00 -19.21 17.09
C LYS A 249 13.59 -19.79 15.81
N GLU A 250 13.94 -18.93 14.86
CA GLU A 250 14.56 -19.30 13.60
C GLU A 250 16.01 -19.76 13.82
N LEU A 251 16.73 -19.08 14.72
CA LEU A 251 18.07 -19.48 15.12
C LEU A 251 18.06 -20.87 15.77
N GLU A 252 17.17 -21.09 16.75
CA GLU A 252 16.96 -22.40 17.36
C GLU A 252 16.59 -23.47 16.33
N ALA A 253 15.73 -23.14 15.35
CA ALA A 253 15.36 -24.07 14.28
C ALA A 253 16.58 -24.48 13.45
N PHE A 254 17.46 -23.53 13.14
CA PHE A 254 18.67 -23.77 12.36
C PHE A 254 19.66 -24.68 13.09
N GLU A 255 19.76 -24.60 14.42
CA GLU A 255 20.62 -25.51 15.22
C GLU A 255 20.25 -27.00 15.00
N TYR A 256 18.97 -27.30 14.79
CA TYR A 256 18.51 -28.65 14.47
C TYR A 256 18.54 -28.96 12.97
N PHE A 257 18.29 -27.95 12.12
CA PHE A 257 18.00 -28.11 10.70
C PHE A 257 18.87 -27.20 9.81
N TYR A 258 20.12 -27.60 9.58
CA TYR A 258 21.17 -26.80 8.92
C TYR A 258 21.75 -27.42 7.63
N THR A 259 21.43 -28.69 7.31
CA THR A 259 22.02 -29.38 6.14
C THR A 259 21.10 -29.34 4.91
N ASN A 260 21.64 -29.56 3.71
CA ASN A 260 20.84 -29.71 2.48
C ASN A 260 21.03 -31.11 1.86
N ASP A 261 21.18 -32.13 2.71
CA ASP A 261 21.56 -33.51 2.33
C ASP A 261 20.40 -34.52 2.38
N GLY A 262 19.17 -34.04 2.60
CA GLY A 262 17.98 -34.88 2.71
C GLY A 262 17.89 -35.69 4.01
N SER A 263 18.79 -35.46 4.97
CA SER A 263 18.78 -36.13 6.27
C SER A 263 17.66 -35.62 7.19
N VAL A 264 17.60 -36.17 8.40
CA VAL A 264 16.74 -35.65 9.49
C VAL A 264 17.14 -34.25 9.94
N ASN A 265 18.31 -33.74 9.54
CA ASN A 265 18.81 -32.40 9.86
C ASN A 265 18.66 -31.41 8.69
N GLN A 266 17.89 -31.74 7.66
CA GLN A 266 17.77 -30.89 6.48
C GLN A 266 17.03 -29.57 6.75
N LYS A 267 17.45 -28.45 6.16
CA LYS A 267 16.87 -27.12 6.38
C LYS A 267 15.39 -27.02 6.01
N ALA A 268 14.92 -27.88 5.11
CA ALA A 268 13.51 -27.98 4.73
C ALA A 268 12.57 -28.33 5.90
N LEU A 269 13.12 -28.70 7.06
CA LEU A 269 12.40 -29.04 8.28
C LEU A 269 12.38 -27.90 9.31
N GLN A 270 12.95 -26.72 9.03
CA GLN A 270 12.95 -25.60 9.99
C GLN A 270 11.54 -25.24 10.49
N ARG A 271 10.53 -25.25 9.61
CA ARG A 271 9.14 -24.97 9.97
C ARG A 271 8.47 -26.06 10.82
N ASP A 272 9.00 -27.30 10.83
CA ASP A 272 8.58 -28.35 11.77
C ASP A 272 8.91 -27.96 13.22
N TYR A 273 10.09 -27.37 13.44
CA TYR A 273 10.45 -26.83 14.75
C TYR A 273 9.64 -25.57 15.09
N ILE A 274 9.57 -24.62 14.14
CA ILE A 274 8.93 -23.32 14.38
C ILE A 274 7.44 -23.47 14.73
N TYR A 275 6.68 -24.24 13.96
CA TYR A 275 5.24 -24.38 14.17
C TYR A 275 4.86 -25.51 15.11
N TYR A 276 5.65 -26.57 15.26
CA TYR A 276 5.25 -27.75 16.04
C TYR A 276 6.25 -28.12 17.14
N GLY A 277 7.44 -27.50 17.20
CA GLY A 277 8.48 -27.85 18.16
C GLY A 277 9.02 -29.27 17.98
N ILE A 278 8.97 -29.77 16.74
CA ILE A 278 9.50 -31.08 16.34
C ILE A 278 10.99 -30.95 16.05
N THR A 279 11.78 -31.91 16.53
CA THR A 279 13.24 -31.99 16.33
C THR A 279 13.60 -33.41 15.85
N PRO A 280 14.85 -33.68 15.44
CA PRO A 280 15.28 -35.03 15.09
C PRO A 280 15.08 -36.06 16.23
N GLN A 281 15.12 -35.62 17.50
CA GLN A 281 14.93 -36.48 18.68
C GLN A 281 13.49 -36.49 19.20
N LYS A 282 12.66 -35.52 18.80
CA LYS A 282 11.27 -35.37 19.24
C LYS A 282 10.35 -35.26 18.04
N THR A 283 9.74 -36.40 17.67
CA THR A 283 9.01 -36.58 16.41
C THR A 283 7.51 -36.31 16.52
N SER A 284 7.06 -35.59 17.55
CA SER A 284 5.67 -35.11 17.63
C SER A 284 5.59 -33.81 18.41
N GLY A 285 4.59 -33.00 18.07
CA GLY A 285 4.43 -31.69 18.69
C GLY A 285 3.14 -30.98 18.31
N SER A 286 2.66 -30.12 19.21
CA SER A 286 1.41 -29.36 19.04
C SER A 286 1.66 -28.07 18.30
N LEU A 287 0.69 -27.63 17.49
CA LEU A 287 0.73 -26.34 16.82
C LEU A 287 0.97 -25.20 17.81
N ASN A 288 2.05 -24.45 17.60
CA ASN A 288 2.32 -23.23 18.30
C ASN A 288 1.42 -22.10 17.75
N ARG A 289 0.37 -21.80 18.50
CA ARG A 289 -0.64 -20.81 18.11
C ARG A 289 -0.19 -19.36 18.30
N SER A 290 0.97 -19.10 18.90
CA SER A 290 1.52 -17.74 19.05
C SER A 290 2.38 -17.31 17.87
N ILE A 291 2.80 -18.25 17.02
CA ILE A 291 3.73 -18.01 15.92
C ILE A 291 3.00 -17.46 14.69
N SER A 292 3.61 -16.48 14.04
CA SER A 292 3.24 -16.04 12.70
C SER A 292 4.46 -15.60 11.90
N GLU A 293 4.45 -15.91 10.60
CA GLU A 293 5.43 -15.39 9.66
C GLU A 293 5.04 -14.01 9.13
N TYR A 294 6.03 -13.25 8.71
CA TYR A 294 5.87 -11.95 8.07
C TYR A 294 6.98 -11.68 7.05
N ILE A 295 6.70 -10.82 6.06
CA ILE A 295 7.77 -10.32 5.17
C ILE A 295 8.64 -9.36 5.97
N SER A 296 9.91 -9.71 6.14
CA SER A 296 10.85 -9.00 7.01
C SER A 296 11.67 -7.93 6.31
N PHE A 297 11.82 -8.05 4.99
CA PHE A 297 12.35 -6.98 4.15
C PHE A 297 11.86 -7.14 2.71
N LEU A 298 11.96 -6.07 1.94
CA LEU A 298 11.78 -6.07 0.49
C LEU A 298 12.87 -5.26 -0.22
N GLU A 299 13.13 -5.60 -1.47
CA GLU A 299 14.02 -4.90 -2.41
C GLU A 299 13.31 -4.85 -3.76
N ILE A 300 13.18 -3.66 -4.34
CA ILE A 300 12.51 -3.47 -5.63
C ILE A 300 13.58 -3.31 -6.71
N ASN A 301 13.54 -4.15 -7.76
CA ASN A 301 14.44 -4.02 -8.90
C ASN A 301 14.28 -2.62 -9.54
N PRO A 302 15.35 -1.83 -9.70
CA PRO A 302 15.22 -0.47 -10.22
C PRO A 302 14.72 -0.37 -11.65
N LYS A 303 14.88 -1.42 -12.46
CA LYS A 303 14.30 -1.47 -13.82
C LYS A 303 12.76 -1.36 -13.80
N THR A 304 12.14 -1.63 -12.66
CA THR A 304 10.70 -1.48 -12.43
C THR A 304 10.23 -0.04 -12.61
N TYR A 305 11.10 0.96 -12.45
CA TYR A 305 10.77 2.36 -12.72
C TYR A 305 10.10 2.56 -14.09
N PHE A 306 10.58 1.88 -15.14
CA PHE A 306 10.02 2.02 -16.48
C PHE A 306 8.65 1.38 -16.66
N LYS A 307 8.19 0.65 -15.64
CA LYS A 307 6.88 0.02 -15.56
C LYS A 307 5.95 0.90 -14.72
N ILE A 308 6.27 1.10 -13.44
CA ILE A 308 5.40 1.73 -12.43
C ILE A 308 5.38 3.26 -12.41
N SER A 309 6.13 3.92 -13.31
CA SER A 309 6.12 5.39 -13.45
C SER A 309 5.56 5.79 -14.81
N ASP A 310 4.49 5.12 -15.24
CA ASP A 310 3.82 5.29 -16.53
C ASP A 310 2.63 6.27 -16.47
N GLN A 311 2.12 6.58 -15.27
CA GLN A 311 1.07 7.57 -15.02
C GLN A 311 1.49 9.04 -15.16
N ARG A 312 2.57 9.34 -15.91
CA ARG A 312 3.11 10.72 -16.04
C ARG A 312 2.08 11.70 -16.57
N ASP A 313 1.27 11.18 -17.49
CA ASP A 313 0.19 11.89 -18.15
C ASP A 313 -1.17 11.70 -17.46
N SER A 314 -1.23 11.02 -16.32
CA SER A 314 -2.46 10.93 -15.56
C SER A 314 -2.79 12.28 -14.91
N PRO A 315 -4.05 12.72 -14.97
CA PRO A 315 -4.52 13.91 -14.27
C PRO A 315 -4.86 13.66 -12.80
N SER A 316 -4.82 12.40 -12.37
CA SER A 316 -5.07 12.02 -10.99
C SER A 316 -4.08 12.77 -10.05
N PRO A 317 -4.58 13.35 -8.94
CA PRO A 317 -3.72 13.89 -7.89
C PRO A 317 -2.94 12.80 -7.14
N ASN A 318 -3.30 11.52 -7.30
CA ASN A 318 -2.69 10.35 -6.67
C ASN A 318 -1.75 9.56 -7.59
N LYS A 319 -1.27 10.18 -8.68
CA LYS A 319 -0.38 9.52 -9.64
C LYS A 319 0.96 9.11 -9.03
N ASP A 320 1.57 8.09 -9.65
CA ASP A 320 2.86 7.58 -9.21
C ASP A 320 4.00 8.60 -9.30
N PRO A 321 4.98 8.52 -8.40
CA PRO A 321 6.22 9.27 -8.52
C PRO A 321 6.95 8.98 -9.84
N TYR A 322 7.44 10.02 -10.51
CA TYR A 322 8.28 9.91 -11.70
C TYR A 322 9.32 11.04 -11.74
N ILE A 323 10.37 10.85 -12.54
CA ILE A 323 11.38 11.90 -12.76
C ILE A 323 10.77 12.96 -13.67
N LYS A 324 10.58 14.17 -13.12
CA LYS A 324 10.10 15.35 -13.84
C LYS A 324 11.21 16.17 -14.48
N GLU A 325 12.42 16.13 -13.91
CA GLU A 325 13.61 16.83 -14.41
C GLU A 325 14.80 15.88 -14.32
N ASP A 326 15.39 15.53 -15.46
CA ASP A 326 16.51 14.60 -15.57
C ASP A 326 17.89 15.29 -15.42
N GLU A 327 17.94 16.61 -15.65
CA GLU A 327 19.11 17.46 -15.46
C GLU A 327 18.78 18.70 -14.61
N ILE A 328 19.55 18.91 -13.54
CA ILE A 328 19.46 20.12 -12.71
C ILE A 328 20.76 20.92 -12.80
N VAL A 329 20.66 22.19 -13.17
CA VAL A 329 21.79 23.13 -13.16
C VAL A 329 21.63 24.15 -12.04
N ASN A 330 22.55 24.16 -11.08
CA ASN A 330 22.57 25.12 -9.97
C ASN A 330 23.83 25.99 -10.00
N MET A 331 23.67 27.31 -10.07
CA MET A 331 24.80 28.27 -10.14
C MET A 331 25.34 28.70 -8.77
N LYS A 332 24.74 28.21 -7.69
CA LYS A 332 25.07 28.61 -6.31
C LYS A 332 25.98 27.55 -5.67
N ARG A 333 25.51 26.95 -4.57
CA ARG A 333 26.19 25.87 -3.86
C ARG A 333 25.85 24.50 -4.42
N GLU A 334 26.57 23.49 -3.98
CA GLU A 334 26.15 22.10 -4.12
C GLU A 334 24.77 21.88 -3.46
N LEU A 335 23.89 21.13 -4.12
CA LEU A 335 22.60 20.73 -3.59
C LEU A 335 22.76 19.45 -2.75
N SER A 336 22.02 19.37 -1.65
CA SER A 336 21.91 18.14 -0.87
C SER A 336 21.08 17.08 -1.60
N GLU A 337 21.22 15.81 -1.21
CA GLU A 337 20.43 14.71 -1.77
C GLU A 337 18.93 14.98 -1.67
N ALA A 338 18.44 15.42 -0.50
CA ALA A 338 17.04 15.77 -0.30
C ALA A 338 16.55 16.89 -1.23
N GLU A 339 17.39 17.89 -1.50
CA GLU A 339 17.07 18.94 -2.49
C GLU A 339 17.05 18.39 -3.91
N LEU A 340 17.95 17.47 -4.26
CA LEU A 340 17.97 16.85 -5.58
C LEU A 340 16.73 15.98 -5.82
N VAL A 341 16.36 15.12 -4.85
CA VAL A 341 15.16 14.28 -4.93
C VAL A 341 13.93 15.14 -5.19
N ASP A 342 13.77 16.22 -4.42
CA ASP A 342 12.63 17.11 -4.56
C ASP A 342 12.58 17.86 -5.92
N ARG A 343 13.73 18.22 -6.48
CA ARG A 343 13.81 18.90 -7.78
C ARG A 343 13.64 17.95 -8.96
N MET A 344 14.14 16.73 -8.86
CA MET A 344 14.15 15.75 -9.95
C MET A 344 12.89 14.90 -9.99
N TRP A 345 12.26 14.60 -8.85
CA TRP A 345 11.08 13.74 -8.77
C TRP A 345 9.78 14.51 -8.53
N THR A 346 8.67 13.95 -9.01
CA THR A 346 7.35 14.30 -8.48
C THR A 346 7.19 13.77 -7.06
N LYS A 347 6.20 14.33 -6.34
CA LYS A 347 5.88 13.92 -4.97
C LYS A 347 4.97 12.71 -4.97
N GLY A 348 5.02 11.94 -3.89
CA GLY A 348 4.18 10.76 -3.68
C GLY A 348 4.99 9.55 -3.22
N ALA A 349 4.30 8.42 -3.18
CA ALA A 349 4.86 7.09 -2.94
C ALA A 349 4.15 6.13 -3.89
N TYR A 350 4.85 5.07 -4.30
CA TYR A 350 4.21 3.95 -4.99
C TYR A 350 3.40 3.14 -3.98
N GLU A 351 2.25 2.62 -4.38
CA GLU A 351 1.31 1.93 -3.50
C GLU A 351 1.41 0.40 -3.70
N PHE A 352 2.47 -0.20 -3.13
CA PHE A 352 2.71 -1.64 -3.29
C PHE A 352 1.64 -2.48 -2.57
N ARG A 353 0.87 -3.24 -3.35
CA ARG A 353 -0.20 -4.12 -2.89
C ARG A 353 0.26 -5.57 -2.87
N PHE A 354 0.26 -6.17 -1.68
CA PHE A 354 0.54 -7.58 -1.45
C PHE A 354 -0.76 -8.36 -1.26
N GLU A 355 -0.95 -9.40 -2.05
CA GLU A 355 -2.09 -10.31 -1.98
C GLU A 355 -1.61 -11.68 -1.53
N ILE A 356 -1.94 -12.07 -0.30
CA ILE A 356 -1.56 -13.34 0.30
C ILE A 356 -2.75 -14.31 0.21
N VAL A 357 -2.59 -15.34 -0.62
CA VAL A 357 -3.59 -16.37 -0.83
C VAL A 357 -3.29 -17.59 0.05
N THR A 358 -4.25 -17.95 0.89
CA THR A 358 -4.25 -19.20 1.67
C THR A 358 -5.23 -20.20 1.05
N SER A 359 -5.09 -21.50 1.38
CA SER A 359 -6.05 -22.51 0.93
C SER A 359 -7.39 -22.45 1.66
N THR A 360 -7.49 -21.75 2.78
CA THR A 360 -8.69 -21.68 3.64
C THR A 360 -9.66 -20.54 3.28
N ASN A 361 -9.18 -19.44 2.69
CA ASN A 361 -10.02 -18.24 2.43
C ASN A 361 -10.29 -17.97 0.95
N GLN A 362 -11.54 -17.72 0.54
CA GLN A 362 -11.88 -17.42 -0.87
C GLN A 362 -11.37 -16.04 -1.34
N HIS A 363 -10.94 -15.19 -0.41
CA HIS A 363 -10.34 -13.88 -0.70
C HIS A 363 -8.91 -13.83 -0.17
N PRO A 364 -7.99 -13.17 -0.89
CA PRO A 364 -6.65 -12.93 -0.38
C PRO A 364 -6.67 -12.00 0.83
N TYR A 365 -5.69 -12.15 1.71
CA TYR A 365 -5.35 -11.10 2.65
C TYR A 365 -4.55 -10.01 1.92
N ILE A 366 -5.08 -8.79 1.89
CA ILE A 366 -4.52 -7.67 1.13
C ILE A 366 -3.82 -6.72 2.08
N VAL A 367 -2.59 -6.33 1.75
CA VAL A 367 -1.78 -5.38 2.52
C VAL A 367 -1.15 -4.37 1.57
N TYR A 368 -1.23 -3.10 1.92
CA TYR A 368 -0.56 -2.02 1.18
C TYR A 368 0.67 -1.52 1.94
N ILE A 369 1.74 -1.23 1.19
CA ILE A 369 3.00 -0.69 1.68
C ILE A 369 3.39 0.52 0.80
N PRO A 370 3.09 1.75 1.23
CA PRO A 370 3.51 2.94 0.50
C PRO A 370 5.02 3.14 0.66
N LEU A 371 5.75 3.32 -0.44
CA LEU A 371 7.20 3.60 -0.42
C LEU A 371 7.58 4.67 -1.45
N ARG A 372 8.40 5.62 -1.03
CA ARG A 372 8.95 6.65 -1.93
C ARG A 372 10.08 6.08 -2.80
N PRO A 373 10.34 6.68 -3.99
CA PRO A 373 11.47 6.29 -4.83
C PRO A 373 12.81 6.24 -4.09
N ASP A 374 13.08 7.21 -3.22
CA ASP A 374 14.35 7.32 -2.50
C ASP A 374 14.47 6.38 -1.29
N GLU A 375 13.36 5.72 -0.90
CA GLU A 375 13.35 4.64 0.10
C GLU A 375 13.69 3.28 -0.53
N ILE A 376 13.33 3.08 -1.80
CA ILE A 376 13.51 1.81 -2.50
C ILE A 376 14.74 1.77 -3.41
N TRP A 377 15.27 2.92 -3.83
CA TRP A 377 16.42 3.00 -4.74
C TRP A 377 17.47 4.02 -4.29
N ASP A 378 18.74 3.69 -4.55
CA ASP A 378 19.83 4.67 -4.63
C ASP A 378 19.90 5.19 -6.06
N PHE A 379 19.86 6.51 -6.23
CA PHE A 379 19.75 7.12 -7.56
C PHE A 379 21.07 7.26 -8.32
N HIS A 380 22.22 7.18 -7.64
CA HIS A 380 23.55 7.39 -8.22
C HIS A 380 23.61 8.61 -9.14
N ILE A 381 23.14 9.76 -8.63
CA ILE A 381 23.07 11.02 -9.38
C ILE A 381 24.47 11.42 -9.82
N ASP A 382 24.69 11.57 -11.12
CA ASP A 382 25.96 12.07 -11.64
C ASP A 382 26.10 13.54 -11.28
N TYR A 383 27.29 13.92 -10.85
CA TYR A 383 27.61 15.29 -10.47
C TYR A 383 28.81 15.81 -11.27
N GLU A 384 28.60 16.94 -11.95
CA GLU A 384 29.65 17.67 -12.67
C GLU A 384 29.73 19.10 -12.15
N TYR A 385 30.95 19.55 -11.83
CA TYR A 385 31.22 20.94 -11.47
C TYR A 385 32.01 21.64 -12.57
N ILE A 386 31.43 22.72 -13.10
CA ILE A 386 32.08 23.59 -14.07
C ILE A 386 32.64 24.80 -13.33
N HIS A 387 33.95 24.95 -13.34
CA HIS A 387 34.64 26.07 -12.71
C HIS A 387 34.32 27.41 -13.39
N HIS A 388 34.33 28.46 -12.58
CA HIS A 388 34.23 29.83 -13.07
C HIS A 388 35.39 30.17 -14.01
N THR A 389 35.09 30.84 -15.12
CA THR A 389 36.08 31.47 -16.01
C THR A 389 35.74 32.95 -16.17
N PHE A 390 36.64 33.74 -16.78
CA PHE A 390 36.44 35.18 -16.98
C PHE A 390 35.14 35.54 -17.73
N PHE A 391 34.54 34.60 -18.47
CA PHE A 391 33.30 34.79 -19.23
C PHE A 391 32.13 33.91 -18.78
N ARG A 392 32.28 33.09 -17.73
CA ARG A 392 31.26 32.12 -17.32
C ARG A 392 31.26 31.87 -15.81
N HIS A 393 30.08 31.96 -15.19
CA HIS A 393 29.86 31.56 -13.79
C HIS A 393 30.04 30.06 -13.59
N SER A 394 30.48 29.68 -12.39
CA SER A 394 30.53 28.29 -11.96
C SER A 394 29.12 27.67 -11.94
N LYS A 395 29.03 26.38 -12.28
CA LYS A 395 27.75 25.66 -12.29
C LYS A 395 27.94 24.24 -11.75
N HIS A 396 27.01 23.82 -10.92
CA HIS A 396 26.83 22.45 -10.47
C HIS A 396 25.76 21.81 -11.35
N ILE A 397 26.10 20.74 -12.07
CA ILE A 397 25.19 20.01 -12.95
C ILE A 397 24.97 18.64 -12.34
N TYR A 398 23.70 18.26 -12.21
CA TYR A 398 23.28 16.97 -11.69
C TYR A 398 22.45 16.25 -12.74
N LYS A 399 22.73 14.96 -12.98
CA LYS A 399 21.97 14.15 -13.92
C LYS A 399 21.50 12.87 -13.26
N ILE A 400 20.22 12.57 -13.41
CA ILE A 400 19.62 11.35 -12.90
C ILE A 400 19.28 10.42 -14.07
N ASP A 401 19.69 9.16 -13.97
CA ASP A 401 19.42 8.13 -14.96
C ASP A 401 18.87 6.89 -14.25
N PRO A 402 17.59 6.51 -14.44
CA PRO A 402 17.00 5.32 -13.85
C PRO A 402 17.78 4.02 -14.13
N ASN A 403 18.55 3.97 -15.22
CA ASN A 403 19.36 2.79 -15.54
C ASN A 403 20.55 2.61 -14.58
N LYS A 404 20.95 3.66 -13.85
CA LYS A 404 22.04 3.65 -12.87
C LYS A 404 21.58 3.31 -11.47
N PHE A 405 20.28 3.22 -11.23
CA PHE A 405 19.75 3.01 -9.89
C PHE A 405 20.17 1.65 -9.34
N THR A 406 20.33 1.57 -8.01
CA THR A 406 20.49 0.29 -7.29
C THR A 406 19.38 0.11 -6.26
N ALA A 407 19.00 -1.14 -6.00
CA ALA A 407 17.98 -1.44 -5.00
C ALA A 407 18.49 -1.13 -3.58
N LYS A 408 17.64 -0.48 -2.79
CA LYS A 408 17.75 -0.41 -1.33
C LYS A 408 16.90 -1.51 -0.72
N ARG A 409 17.40 -2.07 0.37
CA ARG A 409 16.62 -2.95 1.24
C ARG A 409 15.78 -2.12 2.18
N VAL A 410 14.49 -2.41 2.17
CA VAL A 410 13.47 -1.83 3.06
C VAL A 410 13.17 -2.86 4.15
N ASN A 411 13.62 -2.62 5.38
CA ASN A 411 13.33 -3.51 6.50
C ASN A 411 11.89 -3.27 7.01
N LEU A 412 11.16 -4.36 7.26
CA LEU A 412 9.77 -4.34 7.68
C LEU A 412 9.60 -4.97 9.07
N THR A 413 8.80 -4.32 9.92
CA THR A 413 8.47 -4.86 11.23
C THR A 413 7.40 -5.95 11.15
N PRO A 414 7.30 -6.87 12.14
CA PRO A 414 6.40 -8.04 12.10
C PRO A 414 4.93 -7.78 11.79
N ASN A 415 4.44 -6.57 12.06
CA ASN A 415 3.04 -6.22 11.88
C ASN A 415 2.72 -5.64 10.50
N ARG A 416 3.73 -5.40 9.65
CA ARG A 416 3.54 -4.75 8.35
C ARG A 416 2.84 -5.68 7.37
N ILE A 417 3.38 -6.89 7.15
CA ILE A 417 2.85 -7.89 6.21
C ILE A 417 2.89 -9.28 6.87
N SER A 418 1.89 -9.61 7.67
CA SER A 418 1.79 -10.95 8.29
C SER A 418 1.11 -11.95 7.36
N PHE A 419 1.62 -13.18 7.36
CA PHE A 419 1.00 -14.32 6.69
C PHE A 419 -0.07 -15.02 7.54
N GLY A 420 -0.28 -14.60 8.79
CA GLY A 420 -1.12 -15.32 9.74
C GLY A 420 -0.58 -16.71 10.08
N LYS A 421 -1.42 -17.54 10.70
CA LYS A 421 -1.03 -18.88 11.20
C LYS A 421 -1.01 -19.91 10.08
N TRP A 422 -0.03 -20.80 10.05
CA TRP A 422 0.09 -21.84 9.03
C TRP A 422 -0.15 -23.25 9.61
N HIS A 423 -1.42 -23.63 9.77
CA HIS A 423 -1.78 -24.94 10.32
C HIS A 423 -1.95 -25.98 9.20
N LEU A 424 -1.00 -26.91 9.05
CA LEU A 424 -0.98 -27.87 7.94
C LEU A 424 -2.09 -28.93 7.98
N ALA A 425 -2.79 -29.11 9.10
CA ALA A 425 -3.98 -29.96 9.11
C ALA A 425 -5.14 -29.33 8.32
N GLU A 426 -5.18 -27.99 8.25
CA GLU A 426 -6.26 -27.22 7.61
C GLU A 426 -5.81 -26.56 6.31
N GLU A 427 -4.54 -26.19 6.24
CA GLU A 427 -3.96 -25.41 5.15
C GLU A 427 -3.08 -26.22 4.20
N SER A 428 -2.86 -25.65 3.02
CA SER A 428 -1.92 -26.18 2.04
C SER A 428 -0.47 -26.02 2.51
N ILE A 429 0.40 -26.92 2.04
CA ILE A 429 1.86 -26.85 2.21
C ILE A 429 2.50 -25.66 1.46
N TYR A 430 1.75 -24.88 0.69
CA TYR A 430 2.23 -23.64 0.11
C TYR A 430 1.15 -22.56 0.10
N ARG A 431 1.61 -21.30 0.08
CA ARG A 431 0.81 -20.08 -0.06
C ARG A 431 1.28 -19.31 -1.29
N TYR A 432 0.43 -18.44 -1.82
CA TYR A 432 0.82 -17.57 -2.93
C TYR A 432 0.90 -16.12 -2.47
N VAL A 433 1.89 -15.41 -2.98
CA VAL A 433 2.01 -13.97 -2.86
C VAL A 433 2.01 -13.39 -4.25
N THR A 434 1.05 -12.51 -4.52
CA THR A 434 1.02 -11.67 -5.70
C THR A 434 1.31 -10.25 -5.27
N ILE A 435 2.18 -9.55 -6.01
CA ILE A 435 2.55 -8.17 -5.73
C ILE A 435 2.13 -7.31 -6.93
N LEU A 436 1.49 -6.19 -6.65
CA LEU A 436 1.15 -5.15 -7.63
C LEU A 436 1.65 -3.79 -7.14
N GLU A 437 1.84 -2.88 -8.07
CA GLU A 437 1.77 -1.44 -7.83
C GLU A 437 0.34 -1.00 -8.23
N GLU A 438 -0.32 -0.12 -7.44
CA GLU A 438 -1.75 0.15 -7.59
C GLU A 438 -2.06 1.58 -8.04
N ASP A 439 -2.19 1.72 -9.34
CA ASP A 439 -2.74 2.84 -10.08
C ASP A 439 -4.18 3.23 -9.70
N GLU A 440 -4.54 4.51 -9.75
CA GLU A 440 -5.94 4.93 -9.72
C GLU A 440 -6.66 4.65 -11.06
N SER A 441 -7.60 3.71 -11.05
CA SER A 441 -8.46 3.39 -12.20
C SER A 441 -9.72 2.64 -11.76
N ILE A 442 -10.55 2.26 -12.74
CA ILE A 442 -11.73 1.42 -12.53
C ILE A 442 -11.35 0.10 -11.84
N GLU A 443 -12.09 -0.27 -10.79
CA GLU A 443 -11.93 -1.52 -10.06
C GLU A 443 -12.78 -2.64 -10.69
N ASN A 444 -12.15 -3.78 -10.96
CA ASN A 444 -12.78 -4.99 -11.49
C ASN A 444 -12.60 -6.19 -10.57
N THR A 445 -13.52 -7.14 -10.67
CA THR A 445 -13.46 -8.42 -9.95
C THR A 445 -12.89 -9.51 -10.86
N TYR A 446 -11.86 -10.20 -10.37
CA TYR A 446 -11.19 -11.31 -11.04
C TYR A 446 -11.38 -12.60 -10.25
N GLU A 447 -11.62 -13.69 -10.96
CA GLU A 447 -11.64 -15.05 -10.39
C GLU A 447 -10.40 -15.81 -10.88
N ASN A 448 -9.51 -16.13 -9.94
CA ASN A 448 -8.26 -16.83 -10.22
C ASN A 448 -8.30 -18.25 -9.65
N GLU A 449 -7.77 -19.21 -10.41
CA GLU A 449 -7.66 -20.61 -9.96
C GLU A 449 -6.24 -20.89 -9.42
N TYR A 450 -6.17 -21.41 -8.20
CA TYR A 450 -4.93 -21.81 -7.54
C TYR A 450 -4.93 -23.31 -7.24
N GLU A 451 -3.80 -23.96 -7.49
CA GLU A 451 -3.55 -25.31 -6.97
C GLU A 451 -3.35 -25.21 -5.45
N THR A 452 -3.76 -26.23 -4.71
CA THR A 452 -3.48 -26.39 -3.29
C THR A 452 -3.09 -27.84 -3.04
N THR A 453 -2.18 -28.06 -2.11
CA THR A 453 -1.74 -29.39 -1.69
C THR A 453 -1.82 -29.50 -0.18
N ARG A 454 -2.64 -30.40 0.36
CA ARG A 454 -2.79 -30.65 1.80
C ARG A 454 -2.13 -31.95 2.22
N VAL A 455 -1.65 -32.02 3.46
CA VAL A 455 -1.12 -33.27 4.04
C VAL A 455 -2.29 -34.16 4.48
N GLN A 456 -2.16 -35.48 4.34
CA GLN A 456 -3.17 -36.43 4.83
C GLN A 456 -3.36 -36.34 6.37
N MET A 457 -4.60 -36.56 6.82
CA MET A 457 -5.00 -36.40 8.23
C MET A 457 -4.38 -37.43 9.17
N ASP A 458 -3.87 -38.56 8.67
CA ASP A 458 -3.20 -39.59 9.49
C ASP A 458 -1.92 -39.07 10.18
N LYS A 459 -1.38 -37.93 9.72
CA LYS A 459 -0.26 -37.20 10.33
C LYS A 459 -0.66 -36.26 11.46
N PHE A 460 -1.96 -36.07 11.67
CA PHE A 460 -2.48 -35.11 12.63
C PHE A 460 -3.43 -35.78 13.63
N LYS A 461 -3.23 -35.47 14.91
CA LYS A 461 -4.20 -35.76 15.98
C LYS A 461 -4.70 -34.42 16.51
N GLY A 462 -5.70 -33.84 15.85
CA GLY A 462 -6.06 -32.44 16.04
C GLY A 462 -4.88 -31.54 15.67
N ASP A 463 -4.48 -30.66 16.60
CA ASP A 463 -3.33 -29.75 16.42
C ASP A 463 -1.96 -30.43 16.56
N VAL A 464 -1.91 -31.72 16.89
CA VAL A 464 -0.66 -32.44 17.11
C VAL A 464 -0.18 -33.06 15.80
N LYS A 465 0.95 -32.60 15.29
CA LYS A 465 1.66 -33.21 14.17
C LYS A 465 2.49 -34.41 14.65
N VAL A 466 2.43 -35.51 13.91
CA VAL A 466 3.17 -36.75 14.18
C VAL A 466 4.10 -37.08 13.02
N GLY A 467 5.38 -37.26 13.32
CA GLY A 467 6.45 -37.48 12.36
C GLY A 467 7.16 -36.20 11.95
N LEU A 468 8.41 -36.37 11.51
CA LEU A 468 9.25 -35.30 10.98
C LEU A 468 8.99 -35.12 9.48
N GLY A 469 8.85 -33.87 9.02
CA GLY A 469 8.63 -33.52 7.62
C GLY A 469 7.20 -33.76 7.14
N LEU A 470 7.03 -33.95 5.83
CA LEU A 470 5.72 -34.18 5.17
C LEU A 470 5.46 -35.66 4.83
N GLY A 471 6.35 -36.57 5.24
CA GLY A 471 6.31 -38.00 4.94
C GLY A 471 6.89 -38.87 6.08
N LYS A 472 6.94 -40.20 5.90
CA LYS A 472 7.63 -41.08 6.87
C LYS A 472 9.13 -40.95 6.65
N ILE A 473 9.83 -40.21 7.50
CA ILE A 473 11.29 -40.20 7.54
C ILE A 473 11.74 -41.40 8.40
N ASN A 474 12.58 -42.26 7.85
CA ASN A 474 13.09 -43.45 8.54
C ASN A 474 14.19 -43.01 9.52
N ILE A 475 13.96 -43.15 10.83
CA ILE A 475 14.84 -42.59 11.87
C ILE A 475 15.90 -43.61 12.36
N ASN A 476 16.03 -44.77 11.69
CA ASN A 476 17.09 -45.73 12.00
C ASN A 476 17.88 -46.02 10.73
N GLY A 477 19.21 -45.82 10.77
CA GLY A 477 20.16 -45.97 9.67
C GLY A 477 20.29 -47.39 9.11
N GLY A 478 19.21 -47.89 8.51
CA GLY A 478 19.15 -49.09 7.68
C GLY A 478 18.65 -48.72 6.30
N VAL A 479 19.39 -49.14 5.28
CA VAL A 479 19.08 -48.99 3.85
C VAL A 479 17.72 -49.63 3.49
N GLU A 480 17.07 -49.02 2.48
CA GLU A 480 15.90 -49.45 1.70
C GLU A 480 14.49 -49.33 2.31
N THR A 481 13.71 -48.35 1.81
CA THR A 481 12.69 -48.62 0.77
C THR A 481 12.14 -47.30 0.21
N GLU A 482 12.40 -47.06 -1.08
CA GLU A 482 11.62 -46.14 -1.90
C GLU A 482 10.17 -46.63 -2.00
N LYS A 483 9.21 -45.75 -1.65
CA LYS A 483 7.93 -45.57 -2.35
C LYS A 483 7.21 -44.36 -1.78
N THR A 484 7.29 -43.25 -2.50
CA THR A 484 6.52 -42.03 -2.31
C THR A 484 5.10 -42.26 -2.85
N GLU A 485 4.29 -43.05 -2.15
CA GLU A 485 2.83 -42.94 -2.33
C GLU A 485 2.43 -41.62 -1.66
N THR A 486 1.97 -40.66 -2.47
CA THR A 486 1.82 -39.26 -2.07
C THR A 486 0.85 -39.11 -0.89
N ASN A 487 1.38 -38.85 0.31
CA ASN A 487 0.63 -38.51 1.54
C ASN A 487 -0.03 -37.12 1.45
N SER A 488 -0.40 -36.66 0.26
CA SER A 488 -0.97 -35.36 0.02
C SER A 488 -2.12 -35.40 -0.96
N ILE A 489 -3.07 -34.50 -0.76
CA ILE A 489 -4.26 -34.33 -1.60
C ILE A 489 -4.09 -33.01 -2.33
N ARG A 490 -4.23 -33.06 -3.67
CA ARG A 490 -4.17 -31.87 -4.52
C ARG A 490 -5.58 -31.45 -4.93
N GLU A 491 -5.88 -30.17 -4.78
CA GLU A 491 -7.17 -29.60 -5.07
C GLU A 491 -6.98 -28.26 -5.79
N LYS A 492 -7.94 -27.90 -6.63
CA LYS A 492 -8.02 -26.57 -7.23
C LYS A 492 -8.99 -25.73 -6.43
N LYS A 493 -8.64 -24.47 -6.24
CA LYS A 493 -9.44 -23.50 -5.52
C LYS A 493 -9.59 -22.23 -6.33
N LYS A 494 -10.81 -21.69 -6.35
CA LYS A 494 -11.11 -20.37 -6.88
C LYS A 494 -10.93 -19.31 -5.80
N VAL A 495 -10.26 -18.22 -6.17
CA VAL A 495 -10.01 -17.07 -5.32
C VAL A 495 -10.50 -15.83 -6.04
N ILE A 496 -11.31 -15.05 -5.36
CA ILE A 496 -11.94 -13.84 -5.90
C ILE A 496 -11.18 -12.64 -5.36
N VAL A 497 -10.71 -11.79 -6.25
CA VAL A 497 -9.95 -10.58 -5.92
C VAL A 497 -10.42 -9.39 -6.73
N ARG A 498 -10.48 -8.21 -6.12
CA ARG A 498 -10.76 -6.96 -6.81
C ARG A 498 -9.48 -6.19 -7.06
N ARG A 499 -9.22 -5.77 -8.28
CA ARG A 499 -8.02 -5.00 -8.66
C ARG A 499 -8.41 -3.87 -9.60
N LYS A 500 -7.63 -2.80 -9.60
CA LYS A 500 -7.81 -1.74 -10.57
C LYS A 500 -7.13 -2.14 -11.88
N GLU A 501 -7.79 -1.86 -13.02
CA GLU A 501 -7.34 -2.35 -14.33
C GLU A 501 -5.96 -1.86 -14.75
N ALA A 502 -5.61 -0.61 -14.40
CA ALA A 502 -4.32 -0.02 -14.75
C ALA A 502 -3.17 -0.54 -13.87
N SER A 503 -3.47 -1.19 -12.74
CA SER A 503 -2.44 -1.60 -11.77
C SER A 503 -1.37 -2.52 -12.34
N ASP A 504 -0.13 -2.19 -12.02
CA ASP A 504 1.04 -2.89 -12.52
C ASP A 504 1.35 -4.20 -11.79
N HIS A 505 1.24 -5.32 -12.50
CA HIS A 505 1.57 -6.63 -11.93
C HIS A 505 3.10 -6.81 -11.75
N LEU A 506 3.58 -6.88 -10.51
CA LEU A 506 5.00 -7.04 -10.17
C LEU A 506 5.43 -8.50 -9.96
N GLY A 507 4.52 -9.43 -10.26
CA GLY A 507 4.77 -10.86 -10.29
C GLY A 507 4.13 -11.61 -9.12
N SER A 508 4.25 -12.93 -9.18
CA SER A 508 3.66 -13.84 -8.21
C SER A 508 4.64 -14.95 -7.86
N VAL A 509 4.70 -15.32 -6.58
CA VAL A 509 5.57 -16.39 -6.09
C VAL A 509 4.79 -17.33 -5.17
N ARG A 510 5.25 -18.58 -5.13
CA ARG A 510 4.73 -19.59 -4.21
C ARG A 510 5.73 -19.78 -3.07
N ILE A 511 5.23 -19.69 -1.84
CA ILE A 511 5.99 -19.89 -0.61
C ILE A 511 5.67 -21.30 -0.13
N TYR A 512 6.67 -22.15 0.04
CA TYR A 512 6.49 -23.51 0.51
C TYR A 512 6.78 -23.62 2.00
N PHE A 513 6.02 -24.46 2.69
CA PHE A 513 6.25 -24.79 4.10
C PHE A 513 7.63 -25.44 4.33
N TYR A 514 8.20 -26.05 3.29
CA TYR A 514 9.51 -26.70 3.36
C TYR A 514 10.64 -25.84 2.78
N ASP A 515 10.37 -24.59 2.42
CA ASP A 515 11.47 -23.65 2.20
C ASP A 515 12.18 -23.40 3.54
N PRO A 516 13.50 -23.19 3.57
CA PRO A 516 14.15 -22.74 4.79
C PRO A 516 13.78 -21.29 5.11
N ILE A 517 13.94 -20.88 6.37
CA ILE A 517 13.92 -19.46 6.73
C ILE A 517 15.36 -18.93 6.77
N ILE A 518 16.26 -19.66 7.43
CA ILE A 518 17.70 -19.36 7.43
C ILE A 518 18.40 -20.34 6.49
N GLU A 519 19.12 -19.79 5.51
CA GLU A 519 19.99 -20.55 4.63
C GLU A 519 21.35 -20.80 5.25
N ASN A 520 21.97 -19.79 5.85
CA ASN A 520 23.33 -19.95 6.36
C ASN A 520 23.61 -19.06 7.55
N VAL A 521 24.59 -19.50 8.35
CA VAL A 521 25.12 -18.75 9.48
C VAL A 521 26.59 -18.48 9.21
N LEU A 522 26.92 -17.20 9.02
CA LEU A 522 28.25 -16.72 8.72
C LEU A 522 28.89 -16.13 9.99
N TRP A 523 30.23 -16.15 10.06
CA TRP A 523 31.02 -15.50 11.12
C TRP A 523 30.55 -15.81 12.55
N LYS A 524 30.67 -17.08 12.98
CA LYS A 524 30.38 -17.52 14.36
C LYS A 524 28.98 -17.12 14.90
N GLY A 525 27.95 -17.05 14.05
CA GLY A 525 26.59 -16.72 14.51
C GLY A 525 26.25 -15.24 14.48
N VAL A 526 27.09 -14.40 13.88
CA VAL A 526 26.88 -12.95 13.85
C VAL A 526 26.09 -12.51 12.61
N PHE A 527 26.22 -13.20 11.49
CA PHE A 527 25.50 -12.87 10.26
C PHE A 527 24.68 -14.05 9.77
N HIS A 528 23.46 -13.77 9.35
CA HIS A 528 22.49 -14.77 8.93
C HIS A 528 22.07 -14.50 7.49
N GLU A 529 22.21 -15.51 6.65
CA GLU A 529 21.67 -15.50 5.30
C GLU A 529 20.24 -16.04 5.36
N VAL A 530 19.26 -15.19 5.06
CA VAL A 530 17.83 -15.53 5.06
C VAL A 530 17.42 -15.97 3.67
N TYR A 531 16.55 -16.98 3.57
CA TYR A 531 15.98 -17.40 2.30
C TYR A 531 15.17 -16.26 1.66
N THR A 532 15.38 -16.03 0.37
CA THR A 532 14.72 -14.94 -0.36
C THR A 532 13.81 -15.47 -1.45
N TYR A 533 12.62 -14.90 -1.52
CA TYR A 533 11.70 -15.06 -2.64
C TYR A 533 11.93 -13.93 -3.64
N ASN A 534 11.84 -14.23 -4.94
CA ASN A 534 12.00 -13.25 -6.01
C ASN A 534 10.91 -13.44 -7.07
N THR A 535 10.19 -12.38 -7.40
CA THR A 535 9.12 -12.39 -8.42
C THR A 535 9.61 -12.10 -9.84
N GLY A 536 10.92 -11.88 -10.01
CA GLY A 536 11.57 -11.24 -11.15
C GLY A 536 11.78 -9.73 -10.94
N ILE A 537 10.93 -9.09 -10.13
CA ILE A 537 10.91 -7.65 -9.87
C ILE A 537 11.14 -7.35 -8.39
N VAL A 538 10.42 -8.01 -7.50
CA VAL A 538 10.54 -7.81 -6.05
C VAL A 538 11.28 -8.99 -5.44
N THR A 539 12.30 -8.70 -4.64
CA THR A 539 12.94 -9.67 -3.75
C THR A 539 12.46 -9.41 -2.33
N PHE A 540 12.12 -10.45 -1.58
CA PHE A 540 11.73 -10.31 -0.18
C PHE A 540 12.14 -11.51 0.66
N GLY A 541 12.39 -11.28 1.94
CA GLY A 541 12.65 -12.32 2.93
C GLY A 541 11.47 -12.49 3.89
N ILE A 542 11.39 -13.65 4.52
CA ILE A 542 10.40 -13.96 5.55
C ILE A 542 11.12 -14.16 6.89
N SER A 543 10.51 -13.71 7.97
CA SER A 543 10.95 -13.95 9.34
C SER A 543 9.76 -14.34 10.21
N VAL A 544 10.02 -14.74 11.45
CA VAL A 544 9.02 -15.27 12.39
C VAL A 544 8.93 -14.38 13.63
N ARG A 545 7.71 -14.27 14.16
CA ARG A 545 7.45 -13.65 15.46
C ARG A 545 6.72 -14.60 16.40
#